data_AF-A0A6B7FMK0-F1
#
_entry.id   AF-A0A6B7FMK0-F1
#
_cell.length_a   1.000
_cell.length_b   1.000
_cell.length_c   1.000
_cell.angle_alpha   90.00
_cell.angle_beta   90.00
_cell.angle_gamma   90.00
#
_symmetry.space_group_name_H-M   'P 1'
#
loop_
_entity.id
_entity.type
_entity.pdbx_description
1 polymer ?
#
loop_
_entity_poly.entity_id
_entity_poly.type
_entity_poly.pdbx_seq_one_letter_code
_entity_poly.pdbx_strand_id
1 'polypeptide(L)'
;MMAVLVMVCVFMYTLPNAHARSAQGLRMERLLASLRGPSDTASPLGDFSGSSNQGSSSHPLEKRQIYDTSCKGVYDRGLFSDLEHVCDDCYNLYRTSYVASACRSDCYSNLVFRQCMNDLLLMEDFDQYAGRVQMVGRKK
;
A
#
# COMPACT_ATOMS: atom_id res chain seq x y z
N MET A 1 -32.02 5.31 29.61
CA MET A 1 -30.72 4.64 29.83
C MET A 1 -30.81 3.12 29.68
N MET A 2 -31.75 2.44 30.37
CA MET A 2 -31.91 0.98 30.26
C MET A 2 -32.30 0.47 28.86
N ALA A 3 -33.18 1.18 28.14
CA ALA A 3 -33.57 0.80 26.78
C ALA A 3 -32.41 0.87 25.77
N VAL A 4 -31.47 1.80 25.96
CA VAL A 4 -30.28 1.94 25.11
C VAL A 4 -29.31 0.78 25.36
N LEU A 5 -29.13 0.39 26.64
CA LEU A 5 -28.33 -0.78 27.01
C LEU A 5 -28.90 -2.07 26.42
N VAL A 6 -30.23 -2.25 26.45
CA VAL A 6 -30.89 -3.42 25.85
C VAL A 6 -30.69 -3.46 24.33
N MET A 7 -30.84 -2.33 23.63
CA MET A 7 -30.61 -2.25 22.19
C MET A 7 -29.15 -2.55 21.80
N VAL A 8 -28.18 -2.02 22.55
CA VAL A 8 -26.75 -2.30 22.31
C VAL A 8 -26.42 -3.77 22.55
N CYS A 9 -26.97 -4.36 23.62
CA CYS A 9 -26.81 -5.79 23.88
C CYS A 9 -27.41 -6.64 22.74
N VAL A 10 -28.64 -6.36 22.32
CA VAL A 10 -29.28 -7.10 21.22
C VAL A 10 -28.47 -6.98 19.93
N PHE A 11 -27.92 -5.80 19.61
CA PHE A 11 -27.02 -5.65 18.46
C PHE A 11 -25.76 -6.52 18.59
N MET A 12 -25.10 -6.53 19.75
CA MET A 12 -23.91 -7.38 19.97
C MET A 12 -24.21 -8.88 19.91
N TYR A 13 -25.38 -9.31 20.38
CA TYR A 13 -25.82 -10.71 20.32
C TYR A 13 -26.34 -11.14 18.94
N THR A 14 -26.70 -10.20 18.07
CA THR A 14 -27.22 -10.48 16.73
C THR A 14 -26.17 -10.35 15.62
N LEU A 15 -24.94 -9.93 15.92
CA LEU A 15 -23.83 -10.07 14.99
C LEU A 15 -23.45 -11.56 14.89
N PRO A 16 -23.62 -12.21 13.74
CA PRO A 16 -23.14 -13.57 13.56
C PRO A 16 -21.61 -13.59 13.63
N ASN A 17 -21.07 -14.44 14.51
CA ASN A 17 -19.64 -14.76 14.54
C ASN A 17 -19.19 -15.18 13.14
N ALA A 18 -18.47 -14.30 12.45
CA ALA A 18 -17.76 -14.63 11.22
C ALA A 18 -16.61 -15.58 11.58
N HIS A 19 -16.92 -16.87 11.69
CA HIS A 19 -15.91 -17.91 11.74
C HIS A 19 -15.15 -17.89 10.42
N ALA A 20 -13.91 -17.40 10.45
CA ALA A 20 -12.95 -17.55 9.38
C ALA A 20 -12.74 -19.05 9.12
N ARG A 21 -13.39 -19.59 8.08
CA ARG A 21 -13.07 -20.92 7.56
C ARG A 21 -11.80 -20.82 6.72
N SER A 22 -10.64 -21.02 7.36
CA SER A 22 -9.39 -21.33 6.67
C SER A 22 -9.50 -22.74 6.09
N ALA A 23 -10.00 -22.84 4.86
CA ALA A 23 -9.98 -24.07 4.08
C ALA A 23 -9.10 -23.86 2.86
N GLN A 24 -7.81 -24.23 2.97
CA GLN A 24 -7.01 -24.92 1.94
C GLN A 24 -5.55 -25.07 2.39
N GLY A 25 -5.30 -26.00 3.32
CA GLY A 25 -3.96 -26.46 3.69
C GLY A 25 -3.41 -27.55 2.76
N LEU A 26 -3.62 -27.45 1.44
CA LEU A 26 -3.20 -28.49 0.48
C LEU A 26 -2.62 -27.88 -0.82
N ARG A 27 -1.61 -27.01 -0.72
CA ARG A 27 -0.78 -26.66 -1.89
C ARG A 27 0.63 -26.11 -1.62
N MET A 28 1.17 -26.24 -0.40
CA MET A 28 2.56 -25.81 -0.12
C MET A 28 3.61 -26.92 -0.35
N GLU A 29 3.22 -28.20 -0.35
CA GLU A 29 4.14 -29.31 -0.63
C GLU A 29 4.62 -29.34 -2.09
N ARG A 30 3.76 -28.97 -3.05
CA ARG A 30 4.12 -28.95 -4.48
C ARG A 30 5.10 -27.82 -4.83
N LEU A 31 5.07 -26.71 -4.08
CA LEU A 31 6.01 -25.60 -4.28
C LEU A 31 7.41 -25.98 -3.79
N LEU A 32 7.51 -26.68 -2.64
CA LEU A 32 8.80 -27.16 -2.12
C LEU A 32 9.36 -28.33 -2.93
N ALA A 33 8.50 -29.21 -3.46
CA ALA A 33 8.94 -30.30 -4.36
C ALA A 33 9.50 -29.78 -5.68
N SER A 34 8.98 -28.64 -6.19
CA SER A 34 9.51 -28.01 -7.41
C SER A 34 10.84 -27.28 -7.20
N LEU A 35 11.21 -26.97 -5.95
CA LEU A 35 12.50 -26.37 -5.59
C LEU A 35 13.60 -27.41 -5.36
N ARG A 36 13.24 -28.68 -5.14
CA ARG A 36 14.19 -29.80 -5.05
C ARG A 36 14.23 -30.56 -6.38
N GLY A 37 14.84 -29.95 -7.39
CA GLY A 37 15.36 -30.69 -8.54
C GLY A 37 16.62 -31.48 -8.13
N PRO A 38 16.83 -32.70 -8.64
CA PRO A 38 18.00 -33.52 -8.32
C PRO A 38 19.15 -33.15 -9.25
N SER A 39 20.34 -32.91 -8.72
CA SER A 39 21.61 -33.20 -9.40
C SER A 39 22.76 -33.06 -8.39
N ASP A 40 23.25 -34.22 -7.95
CA ASP A 40 24.60 -34.41 -7.50
C ASP A 40 25.61 -33.80 -8.50
N THR A 41 26.50 -32.94 -8.02
CA THR A 41 27.94 -33.00 -8.35
C THR A 41 28.71 -32.14 -7.36
N ALA A 42 29.75 -32.72 -6.79
CA ALA A 42 30.62 -32.16 -5.77
C ALA A 42 31.63 -31.13 -6.32
N SER A 43 32.20 -30.35 -5.38
CA SER A 43 33.48 -29.60 -5.42
C SER A 43 33.38 -28.07 -5.61
N PRO A 44 34.37 -27.26 -5.16
CA PRO A 44 34.49 -26.78 -3.79
C PRO A 44 34.59 -25.23 -3.71
N LEU A 45 34.78 -24.72 -2.49
CA LEU A 45 34.89 -23.30 -2.10
C LEU A 45 35.69 -22.39 -3.05
N GLY A 46 35.16 -21.17 -3.25
CA GLY A 46 35.88 -20.01 -3.78
C GLY A 46 35.25 -18.72 -3.23
N ASP A 47 35.88 -18.16 -2.20
CA ASP A 47 35.78 -16.76 -1.76
C ASP A 47 35.98 -15.82 -2.95
N PHE A 48 35.16 -14.77 -3.15
CA PHE A 48 35.62 -13.42 -3.57
C PHE A 48 34.51 -12.36 -3.41
N SER A 49 34.94 -11.24 -2.84
CA SER A 49 34.24 -9.97 -2.70
C SER A 49 34.20 -9.20 -4.02
N GLY A 50 33.17 -8.37 -4.24
CA GLY A 50 33.26 -7.15 -5.05
C GLY A 50 32.67 -7.18 -6.47
N SER A 51 31.61 -6.39 -6.61
CA SER A 51 31.21 -5.60 -7.80
C SER A 51 30.71 -6.28 -9.08
N SER A 52 29.41 -6.00 -9.30
CA SER A 52 28.80 -5.46 -10.53
C SER A 52 28.63 -6.36 -11.76
N ASN A 53 27.40 -6.30 -12.27
CA ASN A 53 26.89 -6.78 -13.54
C ASN A 53 26.70 -8.30 -13.69
N GLN A 54 25.50 -8.75 -13.31
CA GLN A 54 24.74 -9.69 -14.11
C GLN A 54 23.25 -9.34 -13.98
N GLY A 55 22.65 -9.00 -15.12
CA GLY A 55 21.27 -8.57 -15.23
C GLY A 55 20.31 -9.67 -14.81
N SER A 56 19.76 -9.53 -13.61
CA SER A 56 18.41 -9.97 -13.32
C SER A 56 17.53 -8.74 -13.42
N SER A 57 16.66 -8.70 -14.43
CA SER A 57 15.57 -7.74 -14.54
C SER A 57 14.61 -7.94 -13.37
N SER A 58 15.03 -7.49 -12.19
CA SER A 58 14.16 -7.21 -11.07
C SER A 58 13.33 -6.01 -11.53
N HIS A 59 12.27 -6.27 -12.29
CA HIS A 59 11.18 -5.31 -12.38
C HIS A 59 10.89 -4.92 -10.94
N PRO A 60 11.01 -3.64 -10.55
CA PRO A 60 10.42 -3.19 -9.31
C PRO A 60 9.01 -3.76 -9.34
N LEU A 61 8.68 -4.61 -8.37
CA LEU A 61 7.29 -5.00 -8.15
C LEU A 61 6.64 -3.72 -7.66
N GLU A 62 6.37 -2.81 -8.58
CA GLU A 62 5.55 -1.66 -8.37
C GLU A 62 4.21 -2.26 -8.06
N LYS A 63 3.96 -2.38 -6.75
CA LYS A 63 2.74 -2.91 -6.19
C LYS A 63 1.66 -2.12 -6.89
N ARG A 64 0.94 -2.75 -7.81
CA ARG A 64 -0.11 -2.07 -8.59
C ARG A 64 -1.15 -1.62 -7.59
N GLN A 65 -1.00 -0.39 -7.11
CA GLN A 65 -1.88 0.18 -6.11
C GLN A 65 -3.19 0.43 -6.83
N ILE A 66 -4.24 -0.20 -6.30
CA ILE A 66 -5.59 -0.05 -6.80
C ILE A 66 -6.01 1.35 -6.34
N TYR A 67 -5.85 2.32 -7.21
CA TYR A 67 -6.34 3.67 -6.99
C TYR A 67 -7.87 3.64 -6.95
N ASP A 68 -8.44 4.56 -6.17
CA ASP A 68 -9.88 4.70 -6.11
C ASP A 68 -10.40 5.13 -7.49
N THR A 69 -11.25 4.29 -8.08
CA THR A 69 -11.94 4.58 -9.35
C THR A 69 -12.82 5.82 -9.29
N SER A 70 -13.05 6.37 -8.09
CA SER A 70 -13.76 7.63 -7.85
C SER A 70 -12.99 8.86 -8.37
N CYS A 71 -11.68 8.76 -8.58
CA CYS A 71 -10.89 9.83 -9.19
C CYS A 71 -11.13 9.89 -10.69
N LYS A 72 -12.01 10.82 -11.11
CA LYS A 72 -12.46 10.99 -12.51
C LYS A 72 -11.56 11.87 -13.37
N GLY A 73 -10.43 12.32 -12.83
CA GLY A 73 -9.45 13.15 -13.54
C GLY A 73 -8.53 12.38 -14.49
N VAL A 74 -7.43 13.03 -14.90
CA VAL A 74 -6.42 12.42 -15.77
C VAL A 74 -5.71 11.29 -15.03
N TYR A 75 -5.69 10.10 -15.63
CA TYR A 75 -4.95 8.95 -15.09
C TYR A 75 -3.53 8.92 -15.65
N ASP A 76 -2.62 9.65 -14.99
CA ASP A 76 -1.18 9.58 -15.25
C ASP A 76 -0.46 8.91 -14.08
N ARG A 77 0.23 7.80 -14.35
CA ARG A 77 0.96 7.04 -13.34
C ARG A 77 2.05 7.87 -12.65
N GLY A 78 2.74 8.73 -13.39
CA GLY A 78 3.79 9.58 -12.81
C GLY A 78 3.22 10.53 -11.77
N LEU A 79 2.07 11.14 -12.08
CA LEU A 79 1.38 12.06 -11.19
C LEU A 79 0.89 11.36 -9.92
N PHE A 80 0.28 10.18 -10.04
CA PHE A 80 -0.12 9.40 -8.88
C PHE A 80 1.07 8.95 -8.03
N SER A 81 2.20 8.57 -8.65
CA SER A 81 3.43 8.21 -7.94
C SER A 81 3.97 9.39 -7.13
N ASP A 82 4.04 10.59 -7.71
CA ASP A 82 4.50 11.80 -7.02
C ASP A 82 3.65 12.12 -5.77
N LEU A 83 2.32 12.00 -5.89
CA LEU A 83 1.40 12.23 -4.78
C LEU A 83 1.50 11.12 -3.72
N GLU A 84 1.73 9.88 -4.14
CA GLU A 84 1.88 8.73 -3.26
C GLU A 84 3.17 8.80 -2.43
N HIS A 85 4.27 9.32 -3.01
CA HIS A 85 5.52 9.53 -2.28
C HIS A 85 5.34 10.46 -1.08
N VAL A 86 4.59 11.56 -1.23
CA VAL A 86 4.27 12.45 -0.10
C VAL A 86 3.53 11.71 1.01
N CYS A 87 2.56 10.86 0.64
CA CYS A 87 1.81 10.08 1.62
C CYS A 87 2.68 9.02 2.32
N ASP A 88 3.62 8.40 1.60
CA ASP A 88 4.52 7.40 2.14
C ASP A 88 5.59 8.03 3.05
N ASP A 89 6.12 9.20 2.70
CA ASP A 89 7.02 9.98 3.56
C ASP A 89 6.32 10.42 4.84
N CYS A 90 5.07 10.86 4.72
CA CYS A 90 4.25 11.20 5.88
C CYS A 90 3.93 9.99 6.75
N TYR A 91 3.69 8.82 6.14
CA TYR A 91 3.56 7.56 6.86
C TYR A 91 4.85 7.23 7.62
N ASN A 92 6.03 7.44 7.02
CA ASN A 92 7.31 7.20 7.69
C ASN A 92 7.53 8.11 8.90
N LEU A 93 7.01 9.34 8.86
CA LEU A 93 7.05 10.28 9.97
C LEU A 93 6.16 9.84 11.15
N TYR A 94 4.90 9.49 10.88
CA TYR A 94 3.93 9.15 11.93
C TYR A 94 3.87 7.66 12.31
N ARG A 95 4.38 6.78 11.44
CA ARG A 95 4.33 5.30 11.56
C ARG A 95 2.92 4.73 11.80
N THR A 96 1.89 5.38 11.26
CA THR A 96 0.48 4.97 11.43
C THR A 96 -0.18 4.69 10.09
N SER A 97 -0.73 3.48 9.92
CA SER A 97 -1.36 3.06 8.64
C SER A 97 -2.57 3.90 8.25
N TYR A 98 -3.26 4.46 9.25
CA TYR A 98 -4.38 5.39 9.03
C TYR A 98 -3.96 6.61 8.20
N VAL A 99 -2.80 7.21 8.49
CA VAL A 99 -2.30 8.39 7.77
C VAL A 99 -2.10 8.09 6.29
N ALA A 100 -1.51 6.93 5.95
CA ALA A 100 -1.34 6.53 4.56
C ALA A 100 -2.70 6.39 3.83
N SER A 101 -3.68 5.76 4.46
CA SER A 101 -5.02 5.60 3.87
C SER A 101 -5.80 6.91 3.74
N ALA A 102 -5.74 7.76 4.78
CA ALA A 102 -6.42 9.05 4.80
C ALA A 102 -5.77 10.06 3.85
N CYS A 103 -4.44 10.00 3.67
CA CYS A 103 -3.72 10.86 2.73
C CYS A 103 -4.15 10.61 1.27
N ARG A 104 -4.45 9.35 0.91
CA ARG A 104 -4.90 8.98 -0.45
C ARG A 104 -6.41 9.17 -0.68
N SER A 105 -7.18 9.49 0.36
CA SER A 105 -8.63 9.65 0.23
C SER A 105 -9.00 10.90 -0.58
N ASP A 106 -10.19 10.90 -1.15
CA ASP A 106 -10.73 12.03 -1.93
C ASP A 106 -9.76 12.53 -3.02
N CYS A 107 -9.02 11.61 -3.66
CA CYS A 107 -8.05 11.94 -4.70
C CYS A 107 -6.98 12.92 -4.21
N TYR A 108 -6.47 12.73 -2.99
CA TYR A 108 -5.48 13.61 -2.33
C TYR A 108 -6.01 15.02 -2.02
N SER A 109 -7.29 15.31 -2.28
CA SER A 109 -7.96 16.59 -1.96
C SER A 109 -8.53 16.58 -0.54
N ASN A 110 -7.70 16.23 0.45
CA ASN A 110 -8.09 16.15 1.86
C ASN A 110 -7.15 16.99 2.75
N LEU A 111 -7.55 17.20 4.01
CA LEU A 111 -6.76 17.97 4.97
C LEU A 111 -5.46 17.26 5.38
N VAL A 112 -5.48 15.93 5.43
CA VAL A 112 -4.32 15.12 5.86
C VAL A 112 -3.15 15.30 4.90
N PHE A 113 -3.41 15.30 3.59
CA PHE A 113 -2.40 15.57 2.56
C PHE A 113 -1.75 16.95 2.76
N ARG A 114 -2.56 17.99 3.02
CA ARG A 114 -2.03 19.34 3.29
C ARG A 114 -1.20 19.39 4.57
N GLN A 115 -1.63 18.68 5.62
CA GLN A 115 -0.88 18.59 6.87
C GLN A 115 0.46 17.88 6.65
N CYS A 116 0.47 16.76 5.93
CA CYS A 116 1.68 16.04 5.55
C CYS A 116 2.67 16.93 4.79
N MET A 117 2.20 17.73 3.82
CA MET A 117 3.04 18.69 3.10
C MET A 117 3.67 19.72 4.03
N ASN A 118 2.93 20.17 5.04
CA ASN A 118 3.43 21.11 6.04
C ASN A 118 4.49 20.48 6.96
N ASP A 119 4.24 19.27 7.44
CA ASP A 119 5.13 18.58 8.38
C ASP A 119 6.40 18.03 7.70
N LEU A 120 6.33 17.75 6.40
CA LEU A 120 7.48 17.39 5.55
C LEU A 120 8.25 18.63 5.04
N LEU A 121 7.80 19.85 5.36
CA LEU A 121 8.42 21.11 4.91
C LEU A 121 8.37 21.33 3.39
N LEU A 122 7.36 20.79 2.70
CA LEU A 122 7.15 20.90 1.25
C LEU A 122 6.16 22.03 0.86
N MET A 123 5.92 22.99 1.76
CA MET A 123 4.93 24.05 1.52
C MET A 123 5.32 25.02 0.41
N GLU A 124 6.60 25.16 0.09
CA GLU A 124 7.07 25.99 -1.03
C GLU A 124 6.56 25.48 -2.38
N ASP A 125 6.45 24.15 -2.53
CA ASP A 125 5.96 23.49 -3.75
C ASP A 125 4.45 23.23 -3.72
N PHE A 126 3.74 23.72 -2.70
CA PHE A 126 2.33 23.40 -2.48
C PHE A 126 1.45 23.69 -3.70
N ASP A 127 1.68 24.80 -4.41
CA ASP A 127 0.91 25.15 -5.60
C ASP A 127 1.10 24.14 -6.75
N GLN A 128 2.31 23.59 -6.90
CA GLN A 128 2.60 22.56 -7.90
C GLN A 128 1.85 21.27 -7.58
N TYR A 129 1.87 20.85 -6.31
CA TYR A 129 1.12 19.68 -5.86
C TYR A 129 -0.39 19.90 -5.92
N ALA A 130 -0.89 21.09 -5.59
CA ALA A 130 -2.30 21.44 -5.70
C ALA A 130 -2.81 21.33 -7.15
N GLY A 131 -2.00 21.77 -8.13
CA GLY A 131 -2.29 21.57 -9.55
C GLY A 131 -2.39 20.09 -9.92
N ARG A 132 -1.45 19.26 -9.43
CA ARG A 132 -1.47 17.80 -9.62
C ARG A 132 -2.73 17.15 -9.02
N VAL A 133 -3.07 17.48 -7.78
CA VAL A 133 -4.29 17.02 -7.10
C VAL A 133 -5.55 17.40 -7.90
N GLN A 134 -5.62 18.63 -8.42
CA GLN A 134 -6.76 19.09 -9.22
C GLN A 134 -6.89 18.31 -10.55
N MET A 135 -5.77 17.91 -11.16
CA MET A 135 -5.80 17.10 -12.38
C MET A 135 -6.37 15.69 -12.15
N VAL A 136 -6.13 15.10 -10.97
CA VAL A 136 -6.61 13.75 -10.59
C VAL A 136 -8.04 13.76 -10.08
N GLY A 137 -8.40 14.78 -9.31
CA GLY A 137 -9.65 14.85 -8.57
C GLY A 137 -10.76 15.65 -9.24
N ARG A 138 -10.71 15.93 -10.56
CA ARG A 138 -11.73 16.75 -11.23
C ARG A 138 -13.14 16.23 -10.96
N LYS A 139 -13.86 16.97 -10.10
CA LYS A 139 -15.27 16.75 -9.81
C LYS A 139 -16.05 17.29 -11.02
N LYS A 140 -16.89 16.44 -11.61
CA LYS A 140 -17.77 16.82 -12.71
C LYS A 140 -18.97 17.59 -12.19
#